data_AF-A0A2W7AET6-F1
#
_entry.id   AF-A0A2W7AET6-F1
#
_cell.length_a   1.000
_cell.length_b   1.000
_cell.length_c   1.000
_cell.angle_alpha   90.00
_cell.angle_beta   90.00
_cell.angle_gamma   90.00
#
_symmetry.space_group_name_H-M   'P 1'
#
loop_
_entity.id
_entity.type
_entity.pdbx_description
1 polymer ?
#
loop_
_entity_poly.entity_id
_entity_poly.type
_entity_poly.pdbx_seq_one_letter_code
_entity_poly.pdbx_strand_id
1 'polypeptide(L)'
;MPTVDFYPPRRNVPFVRLIQTLIPMVASWGFQMDLEVEYESLNQLIALRNDRVLLLPNHPTFHDAIAIFLLSGRLGQSFYYLGAYEQLQSQLGSFFQTIGSYSVRRGLADRPSIIQTMELLAQPDCHLVIFPEGGCSFQNDIVTSFRAGAVQLALQAMNRMVKQGKALPDLYAVPVSIKYRYTQDMTGAIEKLLTQLEQKLEMPTQLGNYERLRAIAENLLTQLEHDYGIASPDSTLSWNHRIEALKAYILKTCEQQYGLTSAATDFDRERVYRVLNATLTKAESLESGELPPDYPWTAEFVRRSMMRVLNFDAMYDGYVAENPTIERFMDTLTRLEREVFNVDQPAPKGHRLVSLKIGTPINLKDSFTAFQTNKAATVDQLMQTIQRSVQSNLDVLNQSR
;
A
#
# COMPACT_ATOMS: atom_id res chain seq x y z
N MET A 1 -16.03 -2.86 23.71
CA MET A 1 -15.00 -3.89 24.01
C MET A 1 -13.70 -3.15 24.30
N PRO A 2 -12.85 -3.60 25.24
CA PRO A 2 -11.56 -2.94 25.46
C PRO A 2 -10.77 -2.93 24.15
N THR A 3 -10.21 -1.76 23.82
CA THR A 3 -9.35 -1.59 22.64
C THR A 3 -8.12 -2.46 22.79
N VAL A 4 -7.94 -3.43 21.88
CA VAL A 4 -6.74 -4.26 21.85
C VAL A 4 -5.59 -3.40 21.35
N ASP A 5 -4.51 -3.26 22.10
CA ASP A 5 -3.41 -2.39 21.65
C ASP A 5 -2.68 -2.96 20.44
N PHE A 6 -2.58 -4.30 20.38
CA PHE A 6 -1.79 -5.02 19.37
C PHE A 6 -2.33 -6.45 19.15
N TYR A 7 -2.43 -6.87 17.88
CA TYR A 7 -2.75 -8.23 17.48
C TYR A 7 -1.47 -8.98 17.08
N PRO A 8 -0.95 -9.90 17.94
CA PRO A 8 0.26 -10.67 17.65
C PRO A 8 0.03 -11.75 16.58
N PRO A 9 1.08 -12.26 15.93
CA PRO A 9 0.93 -13.41 15.05
C PRO A 9 0.58 -14.66 15.87
N ARG A 10 -0.40 -15.45 15.41
CA ARG A 10 -0.81 -16.72 16.03
C ARG A 10 -0.73 -17.87 15.02
N ARG A 11 0.38 -17.88 14.27
CA ARG A 11 0.55 -18.71 13.06
C ARG A 11 0.40 -20.20 13.38
N ASN A 12 -0.57 -20.85 12.75
CA ASN A 12 -0.78 -22.29 12.82
C ASN A 12 -0.37 -22.93 11.49
N VAL A 13 0.80 -23.58 11.43
CA VAL A 13 1.39 -24.08 10.19
C VAL A 13 0.50 -25.11 9.47
N PRO A 14 -0.03 -26.16 10.12
CA PRO A 14 -0.99 -27.08 9.49
C PRO A 14 -2.19 -26.36 8.87
N PHE A 15 -2.77 -25.39 9.58
CA PHE A 15 -3.88 -24.59 9.07
C PHE A 15 -3.46 -23.73 7.87
N VAL A 16 -2.29 -23.07 7.93
CA VAL A 16 -1.72 -22.33 6.80
C VAL A 16 -1.60 -23.22 5.56
N ARG A 17 -1.12 -24.47 5.70
CA ARG A 17 -1.01 -25.41 4.58
C ARG A 17 -2.35 -25.77 3.97
N LEU A 18 -3.37 -25.99 4.80
CA LEU A 18 -4.73 -26.22 4.34
C LEU A 18 -5.23 -25.03 3.51
N ILE A 19 -5.11 -23.82 4.03
CA ILE A 19 -5.53 -22.61 3.32
C ILE A 19 -4.71 -22.38 2.05
N GLN A 20 -3.39 -22.63 2.05
CA GLN A 20 -2.53 -22.55 0.87
C GLN A 20 -2.93 -23.54 -0.23
N THR A 21 -3.56 -24.66 0.11
CA THR A 21 -4.07 -25.63 -0.87
C THR A 21 -5.36 -25.14 -1.52
N LEU A 22 -6.22 -24.46 -0.74
CA LEU A 22 -7.53 -23.97 -1.20
C LEU A 22 -7.46 -22.60 -1.88
N ILE A 23 -6.48 -21.76 -1.50
CA ILE A 23 -6.42 -20.37 -1.93
C ILE A 23 -6.34 -20.15 -3.45
N PRO A 24 -5.72 -21.02 -4.29
CA PRO A 24 -5.74 -20.78 -5.74
C PRO A 24 -7.16 -20.75 -6.32
N MET A 25 -8.03 -21.64 -5.86
CA MET A 25 -9.44 -21.66 -6.28
C MET A 25 -10.20 -20.43 -5.75
N VAL A 26 -9.98 -20.07 -4.48
CA VAL A 26 -10.61 -18.90 -3.86
C VAL A 26 -10.14 -17.60 -4.53
N ALA A 27 -8.85 -17.50 -4.89
CA ALA A 27 -8.28 -16.37 -5.61
C ALA A 27 -8.90 -16.22 -6.99
N SER A 28 -9.00 -17.33 -7.74
CA SER A 28 -9.57 -17.33 -9.08
C SER A 28 -11.05 -16.95 -9.07
N TRP A 29 -11.88 -17.58 -8.23
CA TRP A 29 -13.33 -17.34 -8.22
C TRP A 29 -13.78 -16.12 -7.41
N GLY A 30 -13.16 -15.89 -6.24
CA GLY A 30 -13.56 -14.83 -5.33
C GLY A 30 -12.90 -13.48 -5.62
N PHE A 31 -11.66 -13.49 -6.10
CA PHE A 31 -10.86 -12.28 -6.33
C PHE A 31 -10.54 -12.02 -7.80
N GLN A 32 -10.99 -12.92 -8.69
CA GLN A 32 -10.78 -12.86 -10.13
C GLN A 32 -9.29 -12.70 -10.45
N MET A 33 -8.45 -13.51 -9.80
CA MET A 33 -7.01 -13.42 -9.98
C MET A 33 -6.31 -14.78 -9.98
N ASP A 34 -5.37 -14.95 -10.90
CA ASP A 34 -4.45 -16.10 -10.95
C ASP A 34 -3.00 -15.64 -10.81
N LEU A 35 -2.18 -16.46 -10.16
CA LEU A 35 -0.77 -16.14 -9.93
C LEU A 35 0.11 -16.65 -11.10
N GLU A 36 0.97 -15.79 -11.62
CA GLU A 36 2.06 -16.12 -12.53
C GLU A 36 3.39 -15.75 -11.86
N VAL A 37 4.35 -16.68 -11.84
CA VAL A 37 5.69 -16.42 -11.31
C VAL A 37 6.69 -17.09 -12.24
N GLU A 38 7.71 -16.34 -12.64
CA GLU A 38 8.81 -16.90 -13.44
C GLU A 38 9.55 -18.00 -12.67
N TYR A 39 10.03 -19.01 -13.39
CA TYR A 39 10.78 -20.13 -12.80
C TYR A 39 12.05 -19.67 -12.06
N GLU A 40 12.78 -18.71 -12.63
CA GLU A 40 13.97 -18.14 -12.01
C GLU A 40 13.65 -17.42 -10.69
N SER A 41 12.57 -16.63 -10.70
CA SER A 41 12.05 -15.95 -9.50
C SER A 41 11.68 -16.94 -8.38
N LEU A 42 11.07 -18.08 -8.72
CA LEU A 42 10.79 -19.14 -7.75
C LEU A 42 12.08 -19.78 -7.21
N ASN A 43 13.04 -20.10 -8.07
CA ASN A 43 14.30 -20.71 -7.66
C ASN A 43 15.12 -19.82 -6.73
N GLN A 44 15.12 -18.50 -6.94
CA GLN A 44 15.75 -17.53 -6.04
C GLN A 44 15.20 -17.64 -4.62
N LEU A 45 13.87 -17.74 -4.46
CA LEU A 45 13.26 -17.90 -3.14
C LEU A 45 13.45 -19.29 -2.54
N ILE A 46 13.44 -20.34 -3.37
CA ILE A 46 13.74 -21.72 -2.93
C ILE A 46 15.15 -21.82 -2.34
N ALA A 47 16.13 -21.12 -2.94
CA ALA A 47 17.49 -21.07 -2.43
C ALA A 47 17.58 -20.47 -1.02
N LEU A 48 16.68 -19.53 -0.69
CA LEU A 48 16.63 -18.82 0.60
C LEU A 48 15.65 -19.44 1.60
N ARG A 49 15.23 -20.69 1.38
CA ARG A 49 14.14 -21.30 2.17
C ARG A 49 14.47 -21.52 3.66
N ASN A 50 15.76 -21.62 3.99
CA ASN A 50 16.27 -21.82 5.35
C ASN A 50 17.02 -20.56 5.85
N ASP A 51 16.83 -19.43 5.17
CA ASP A 51 17.40 -18.15 5.54
C ASP A 51 16.34 -17.24 6.16
N ARG A 52 16.81 -16.16 6.79
CA ARG A 52 15.93 -15.06 7.17
C ARG A 52 15.69 -14.20 5.95
N VAL A 53 14.43 -14.02 5.58
CA VAL A 53 14.02 -13.30 4.40
C VAL A 53 13.01 -12.23 4.77
N LEU A 54 13.31 -10.99 4.42
CA LEU A 54 12.39 -9.87 4.44
C LEU A 54 11.95 -9.57 3.00
N LEU A 55 10.73 -9.98 2.64
CA LEU A 55 10.14 -9.69 1.33
C LEU A 55 9.56 -8.27 1.33
N LEU A 56 9.93 -7.49 0.32
CA LEU A 56 9.60 -6.07 0.17
C LEU A 56 8.85 -5.81 -1.16
N PRO A 57 7.57 -6.21 -1.25
CA PRO A 57 6.74 -5.99 -2.43
C PRO A 57 6.24 -4.56 -2.62
N ASN A 58 6.08 -4.09 -3.87
CA ASN A 58 5.18 -2.97 -4.16
C ASN A 58 3.72 -3.30 -3.79
N HIS A 59 2.87 -2.27 -3.66
CA HIS A 59 1.50 -2.43 -3.16
C HIS A 59 0.43 -1.82 -4.11
N PRO A 60 0.28 -2.30 -5.36
CA PRO A 60 -0.66 -1.72 -6.33
C PRO A 60 -2.14 -1.90 -5.97
N THR A 61 -2.54 -2.93 -5.20
CA THR A 61 -3.96 -3.21 -4.91
C THR A 61 -4.20 -3.72 -3.47
N PHE A 62 -5.45 -3.72 -3.01
CA PHE A 62 -5.78 -4.35 -1.72
C PHE A 62 -5.62 -5.88 -1.68
N HIS A 63 -5.44 -6.53 -2.84
CA HIS A 63 -5.35 -7.98 -2.95
C HIS A 63 -3.90 -8.51 -2.95
N ASP A 64 -2.91 -7.65 -2.82
CA ASP A 64 -1.50 -8.01 -2.98
C ASP A 64 -1.01 -9.02 -1.94
N ALA A 65 -1.54 -8.93 -0.71
CA ALA A 65 -1.25 -9.93 0.32
C ALA A 65 -1.73 -11.34 -0.11
N ILE A 66 -2.81 -11.44 -0.89
CA ILE A 66 -3.30 -12.71 -1.45
C ILE A 66 -2.32 -13.23 -2.51
N ALA A 67 -1.78 -12.35 -3.36
CA ALA A 67 -0.77 -12.72 -4.36
C ALA A 67 0.49 -13.29 -3.70
N ILE A 68 0.99 -12.65 -2.64
CA ILE A 68 2.14 -13.16 -1.88
C ILE A 68 1.77 -14.44 -1.10
N PHE A 69 0.53 -14.57 -0.62
CA PHE A 69 0.07 -15.79 0.03
C PHE A 69 0.00 -16.97 -0.95
N LEU A 70 -0.46 -16.76 -2.20
CA LEU A 70 -0.38 -17.75 -3.28
C LEU A 70 1.07 -18.16 -3.56
N LEU A 71 2.00 -17.20 -3.60
CA LEU A 71 3.44 -17.47 -3.76
C LEU A 71 3.97 -18.34 -2.61
N SER A 72 3.64 -18.01 -1.37
CA SER A 72 4.03 -18.81 -0.20
C SER A 72 3.49 -20.24 -0.27
N GLY A 73 2.27 -20.42 -0.80
CA GLY A 73 1.67 -21.73 -1.06
C GLY A 73 2.45 -22.52 -2.11
N ARG A 74 2.85 -21.90 -3.22
CA ARG A 74 3.68 -22.53 -4.26
C ARG A 74 5.06 -22.94 -3.77
N LEU A 75 5.68 -22.13 -2.91
CA LEU A 75 6.96 -22.46 -2.29
C LEU A 75 6.82 -23.53 -1.20
N GLY A 76 5.58 -23.78 -0.77
CA GLY A 76 5.33 -24.59 0.39
C GLY A 76 6.06 -24.03 1.61
N GLN A 77 5.88 -22.75 1.91
CA GLN A 77 6.44 -22.09 3.08
C GLN A 77 5.36 -21.27 3.77
N SER A 78 5.44 -21.15 5.10
CA SER A 78 4.53 -20.29 5.86
C SER A 78 5.26 -18.99 6.13
N PHE A 79 4.70 -17.87 5.66
CA PHE A 79 5.27 -16.53 5.87
C PHE A 79 4.59 -15.84 7.05
N TYR A 80 5.14 -14.70 7.46
CA TYR A 80 4.50 -13.71 8.33
C TYR A 80 4.15 -12.47 7.51
N TYR A 81 3.09 -11.76 7.91
CA TYR A 81 2.57 -10.61 7.17
C TYR A 81 2.31 -9.43 8.10
N LEU A 82 2.98 -8.31 7.89
CA LEU A 82 2.65 -7.07 8.59
C LEU A 82 1.37 -6.47 7.99
N GLY A 83 0.27 -6.49 8.75
CA GLY A 83 -1.05 -6.01 8.34
C GLY A 83 -1.47 -4.74 9.08
N ALA A 84 -2.33 -3.94 8.47
CA ALA A 84 -2.88 -2.76 9.12
C ALA A 84 -3.76 -3.16 10.33
N TYR A 85 -3.67 -2.41 11.43
CA TYR A 85 -4.43 -2.69 12.65
C TYR A 85 -5.94 -2.85 12.39
N GLU A 86 -6.53 -2.01 11.54
CA GLU A 86 -7.96 -2.02 11.24
C GLU A 86 -8.41 -3.33 10.56
N GLN A 87 -7.54 -3.94 9.74
CA GLN A 87 -7.81 -5.23 9.10
C GLN A 87 -7.86 -6.36 10.13
N LEU A 88 -7.00 -6.30 11.15
CA LEU A 88 -6.90 -7.30 12.22
C LEU A 88 -7.96 -7.09 13.30
N GLN A 89 -8.56 -5.91 13.39
CA GLN A 89 -9.71 -5.62 14.23
C GLN A 89 -11.02 -6.19 13.66
N SER A 90 -11.07 -6.46 12.36
CA SER A 90 -12.26 -6.99 11.68
C SER A 90 -12.69 -8.37 12.21
N GLN A 91 -13.88 -8.83 11.80
CA GLN A 91 -14.38 -10.18 12.13
C GLN A 91 -13.45 -11.30 11.64
N LEU A 92 -12.60 -11.03 10.64
CA LEU A 92 -11.61 -11.96 10.10
C LEU A 92 -10.23 -11.83 10.78
N GLY A 93 -10.09 -10.98 11.79
CA GLY A 93 -8.82 -10.72 12.48
C GLY A 93 -8.14 -11.98 13.02
N SER A 94 -8.89 -12.83 13.71
CA SER A 94 -8.38 -14.11 14.25
C SER A 94 -7.90 -15.06 13.14
N PHE A 95 -8.59 -15.09 12.01
CA PHE A 95 -8.17 -15.83 10.82
C PHE A 95 -6.85 -15.28 10.28
N PHE A 96 -6.74 -13.96 10.12
CA PHE A 96 -5.50 -13.31 9.67
C PHE A 96 -4.31 -13.60 10.61
N GLN A 97 -4.52 -13.57 11.94
CA GLN A 97 -3.48 -13.96 12.91
C GLN A 97 -3.06 -15.42 12.75
N THR A 98 -4.03 -16.31 12.51
CA THR A 98 -3.79 -17.75 12.36
C THR A 98 -2.98 -18.08 11.11
N ILE A 99 -3.16 -17.30 10.02
CA ILE A 99 -2.35 -17.45 8.81
C ILE A 99 -0.99 -16.72 8.87
N GLY A 100 -0.69 -16.05 9.99
CA GLY A 100 0.61 -15.43 10.25
C GLY A 100 0.66 -13.91 10.16
N SER A 101 -0.48 -13.23 10.04
CA SER A 101 -0.52 -11.76 10.07
C SER A 101 -0.46 -11.21 11.49
N TYR A 102 0.09 -10.01 11.65
CA TYR A 102 0.08 -9.25 12.89
C TYR A 102 -0.05 -7.77 12.60
N SER A 103 -0.59 -7.01 13.56
CA SER A 103 -0.99 -5.63 13.33
C SER A 103 0.16 -4.63 13.38
N VAL A 104 0.01 -3.52 12.64
CA VAL A 104 0.72 -2.26 12.87
C VAL A 104 -0.26 -1.09 12.88
N ARG A 105 -0.13 -0.20 13.85
CA ARG A 105 -0.80 1.10 13.90
C ARG A 105 0.01 2.09 13.07
N ARG A 106 -0.47 2.37 11.87
CA ARG A 106 0.18 3.28 10.92
C ARG A 106 0.12 4.72 11.44
N GLY A 107 1.16 5.50 11.20
CA GLY A 107 1.27 6.90 11.65
C GLY A 107 1.59 7.06 13.15
N LEU A 108 1.74 5.97 13.90
CA LEU A 108 2.08 5.99 15.33
C LEU A 108 3.37 5.22 15.61
N ALA A 109 4.01 5.53 16.74
CA ALA A 109 5.14 4.76 17.25
C ALA A 109 4.64 3.45 17.91
N ASP A 110 4.29 2.45 17.08
CA ASP A 110 3.78 1.16 17.52
C ASP A 110 4.90 0.26 18.07
N ARG A 111 5.29 0.50 19.34
CA ARG A 111 6.34 -0.25 20.04
C ARG A 111 6.07 -1.77 20.05
N PRO A 112 4.86 -2.27 20.36
CA PRO A 112 4.56 -3.70 20.29
C PRO A 112 4.86 -4.30 18.92
N SER A 113 4.41 -3.66 17.83
CA SER A 113 4.66 -4.15 16.47
C SER A 113 6.13 -4.12 16.08
N ILE A 114 6.86 -3.08 16.47
CA ILE A 114 8.32 -2.97 16.26
C ILE A 114 9.06 -4.11 16.98
N ILE A 115 8.74 -4.36 18.25
CA ILE A 115 9.37 -5.43 19.04
C ILE A 115 9.06 -6.80 18.40
N GLN A 116 7.79 -7.06 18.08
CA GLN A 116 7.39 -8.31 17.45
C GLN A 116 8.12 -8.54 16.12
N THR A 117 8.24 -7.50 15.28
CA THR A 117 8.94 -7.56 13.99
C THR A 117 10.41 -7.93 14.18
N MET A 118 11.11 -7.29 15.13
CA MET A 118 12.50 -7.63 15.42
C MET A 118 12.66 -9.06 15.96
N GLU A 119 11.71 -9.53 16.78
CA GLU A 119 11.72 -10.89 17.32
C GLU A 119 11.50 -11.93 16.23
N LEU A 120 10.58 -11.68 15.29
CA LEU A 120 10.37 -12.53 14.13
C LEU A 120 11.63 -12.58 13.27
N LEU A 121 12.22 -11.42 12.91
CA LEU A 121 13.42 -11.36 12.09
C LEU A 121 14.66 -12.00 12.76
N ALA A 122 14.67 -12.14 14.09
CA ALA A 122 15.71 -12.86 14.80
C ALA A 122 15.57 -14.39 14.70
N GLN A 123 14.36 -14.91 14.47
CA GLN A 123 14.12 -16.35 14.35
C GLN A 123 14.84 -16.91 13.11
N PRO A 124 15.43 -18.12 13.19
CA PRO A 124 15.84 -18.87 12.00
C PRO A 124 14.65 -19.07 11.06
N ASP A 125 14.91 -19.18 9.76
CA ASP A 125 13.90 -19.50 8.72
C ASP A 125 12.67 -18.56 8.70
N CYS A 126 12.84 -17.32 9.17
CA CYS A 126 11.77 -16.34 9.17
C CYS A 126 11.61 -15.71 7.78
N HIS A 127 10.47 -15.93 7.15
CA HIS A 127 10.03 -15.20 5.95
C HIS A 127 8.96 -14.20 6.35
N LEU A 128 9.29 -12.92 6.32
CA LEU A 128 8.41 -11.82 6.70
C LEU A 128 8.13 -10.92 5.48
N VAL A 129 6.85 -10.60 5.27
CA VAL A 129 6.39 -9.70 4.21
C VAL A 129 6.04 -8.35 4.82
N ILE A 130 6.67 -7.28 4.32
CA ILE A 130 6.33 -5.90 4.63
C ILE A 130 6.21 -5.12 3.32
N PHE A 131 5.08 -4.46 3.09
CA PHE A 131 4.90 -3.54 1.96
C PHE A 131 5.50 -2.16 2.32
N PRO A 132 6.69 -1.79 1.80
CA PRO A 132 7.37 -0.56 2.19
C PRO A 132 6.67 0.71 1.67
N GLU A 133 5.73 0.59 0.72
CA GLU A 133 4.82 1.67 0.30
C GLU A 133 3.81 2.08 1.37
N GLY A 134 3.70 1.32 2.48
CA GLY A 134 2.92 1.66 3.69
C GLY A 134 1.40 1.80 3.50
N GLY A 135 0.91 1.56 2.29
CA GLY A 135 -0.49 1.39 1.94
C GLY A 135 -0.63 1.22 0.44
N CYS A 136 -1.83 0.87 -0.01
CA CYS A 136 -2.11 0.66 -1.41
C CYS A 136 -1.84 1.95 -2.22
N SER A 137 -1.05 1.84 -3.28
CA SER A 137 -0.76 2.95 -4.18
C SER A 137 -1.79 3.11 -5.28
N PHE A 138 -2.48 2.04 -5.72
CA PHE A 138 -3.34 2.02 -6.91
C PHE A 138 -2.60 2.40 -8.21
N GLN A 139 -1.32 2.05 -8.29
CA GLN A 139 -0.53 2.16 -9.50
C GLN A 139 0.08 0.81 -9.84
N ASN A 140 -0.28 0.27 -10.98
CA ASN A 140 0.22 -1.03 -11.44
C ASN A 140 1.61 -0.98 -12.10
N ASP A 141 2.08 0.23 -12.46
CA ASP A 141 3.29 0.41 -13.27
C ASP A 141 4.41 1.16 -12.56
N ILE A 142 4.08 1.94 -11.53
CA ILE A 142 5.01 2.84 -10.86
C ILE A 142 4.92 2.61 -9.35
N VAL A 143 6.07 2.52 -8.70
CA VAL A 143 6.13 2.41 -7.25
C VAL A 143 6.11 3.78 -6.58
N THR A 144 5.44 3.88 -5.44
CA THR A 144 5.58 5.05 -4.56
C THR A 144 6.89 4.99 -3.77
N SER A 145 7.24 6.07 -3.08
CA SER A 145 8.43 6.11 -2.23
C SER A 145 8.39 5.05 -1.14
N PHE A 146 9.45 4.25 -1.05
CA PHE A 146 9.55 3.20 -0.06
C PHE A 146 10.01 3.74 1.30
N ARG A 147 9.37 3.27 2.38
CA ARG A 147 9.72 3.65 3.75
C ARG A 147 10.94 2.90 4.28
N ALA A 148 11.77 3.62 5.01
CA ALA A 148 12.94 3.11 5.73
C ALA A 148 12.64 1.99 6.74
N GLY A 149 11.43 1.97 7.32
CA GLY A 149 11.11 1.17 8.50
C GLY A 149 11.43 -0.33 8.38
N ALA A 150 11.14 -0.96 7.24
CA ALA A 150 11.32 -2.41 7.08
C ALA A 150 12.78 -2.84 7.20
N VAL A 151 13.67 -2.24 6.40
CA VAL A 151 15.13 -2.52 6.44
C VAL A 151 15.76 -2.04 7.74
N GLN A 152 15.31 -0.89 8.25
CA GLN A 152 15.79 -0.38 9.53
C GLN A 152 15.52 -1.37 10.67
N LEU A 153 14.32 -1.95 10.75
CA LEU A 153 13.95 -2.94 11.76
C LEU A 153 14.78 -4.22 11.63
N ALA A 154 15.07 -4.67 10.40
CA ALA A 154 15.92 -5.84 10.16
C ALA A 154 17.36 -5.61 10.66
N LEU A 155 17.99 -4.49 10.31
CA LEU A 155 19.33 -4.15 10.78
C LEU A 155 19.38 -3.94 12.30
N GLN A 156 18.31 -3.37 12.88
CA GLN A 156 18.18 -3.26 14.34
C GLN A 156 18.06 -4.62 15.03
N ALA A 157 17.31 -5.56 14.45
CA ALA A 157 17.20 -6.93 14.94
C ALA A 157 18.58 -7.63 14.92
N MET A 158 19.33 -7.51 13.82
CA MET A 158 20.70 -8.03 13.71
C MET A 158 21.61 -7.41 14.77
N ASN A 159 21.55 -6.09 14.96
CA ASN A 159 22.35 -5.40 15.97
C ASN A 159 22.01 -5.83 17.40
N ARG A 160 20.73 -6.09 17.68
CA ARG A 160 20.28 -6.64 18.96
C ARG A 160 20.85 -8.05 19.19
N MET A 161 20.88 -8.90 18.17
CA MET A 161 21.47 -10.24 18.25
C MET A 161 22.98 -10.19 18.53
N VAL A 162 23.73 -9.34 17.84
CA VAL A 162 25.17 -9.16 18.05
C VAL A 162 25.46 -8.68 19.48
N LYS A 163 24.68 -7.70 19.98
CA LYS A 163 24.81 -7.22 21.37
C LYS A 163 24.49 -8.29 22.43
N GLN A 164 23.74 -9.33 22.06
CA GLN A 164 23.47 -10.49 22.91
C GLN A 164 24.54 -11.58 22.79
N GLY A 165 25.65 -11.32 22.10
CA GLY A 165 26.75 -12.28 21.91
C GLY A 165 26.48 -13.33 20.83
N LYS A 166 25.42 -13.19 20.03
CA LYS A 166 25.16 -14.09 18.89
C LYS A 166 26.01 -13.67 17.69
N ALA A 167 26.36 -14.64 16.85
CA ALA A 167 27.00 -14.36 15.56
C ALA A 167 26.08 -13.50 14.68
N LEU A 168 26.69 -12.63 13.86
CA LEU A 168 25.97 -11.81 12.89
C LEU A 168 25.30 -12.72 11.84
N PRO A 169 23.95 -12.80 11.80
CA PRO A 169 23.26 -13.73 10.91
C PRO A 169 23.22 -13.19 9.48
N ASP A 170 23.00 -14.09 8.52
CA ASP A 170 22.53 -13.72 7.19
C ASP A 170 21.03 -13.38 7.26
N LEU A 171 20.65 -12.27 6.64
CA LEU A 171 19.27 -11.78 6.53
C LEU A 171 19.12 -11.08 5.19
N TYR A 172 18.29 -11.63 4.32
CA TYR A 172 18.13 -11.16 2.96
C TYR A 172 16.91 -10.25 2.83
N ALA A 173 17.13 -9.00 2.41
CA ALA A 173 16.06 -8.15 1.90
C ALA A 173 15.82 -8.50 0.43
N VAL A 174 14.59 -8.90 0.10
CA VAL A 174 14.22 -9.40 -1.22
C VAL A 174 13.20 -8.45 -1.86
N PRO A 175 13.58 -7.70 -2.90
CA PRO A 175 12.65 -6.90 -3.68
C PRO A 175 11.63 -7.82 -4.38
N VAL A 176 10.35 -7.48 -4.32
CA VAL A 176 9.29 -8.22 -5.02
C VAL A 176 8.47 -7.26 -5.86
N SER A 177 8.26 -7.59 -7.12
CA SER A 177 7.41 -6.81 -8.02
C SER A 177 6.13 -7.57 -8.27
N ILE A 178 5.00 -6.94 -7.99
CA ILE A 178 3.65 -7.40 -8.21
C ILE A 178 3.06 -6.55 -9.34
N LYS A 179 2.61 -7.22 -10.41
CA LYS A 179 1.93 -6.59 -11.52
C LYS A 179 0.66 -7.34 -11.89
N TYR A 180 -0.42 -6.62 -12.08
CA TYR A 180 -1.71 -7.13 -12.55
C TYR A 180 -1.89 -6.84 -14.04
N ARG A 181 -2.48 -7.77 -14.77
CA ARG A 181 -2.88 -7.59 -16.17
C ARG A 181 -4.26 -8.19 -16.37
N TYR A 182 -5.14 -7.49 -17.08
CA TYR A 182 -6.45 -8.07 -17.40
C TYR A 182 -6.29 -9.18 -18.44
N THR A 183 -6.98 -10.30 -18.25
CA THR A 183 -6.91 -11.45 -19.18
C THR A 183 -7.99 -11.43 -20.24
N GLN A 184 -8.81 -10.38 -20.26
CA GLN A 184 -9.98 -10.22 -21.12
C GLN A 184 -10.06 -8.81 -21.68
N ASP A 185 -10.86 -8.62 -22.74
CA ASP A 185 -11.16 -7.28 -23.26
C ASP A 185 -11.98 -6.49 -22.23
N MET A 186 -11.44 -5.33 -21.84
CA MET A 186 -12.03 -4.45 -20.82
C MET A 186 -12.78 -3.26 -21.42
N THR A 187 -12.88 -3.14 -22.75
CA THR A 187 -13.49 -1.99 -23.44
C THR A 187 -14.91 -1.71 -22.92
N GLY A 188 -15.77 -2.74 -22.83
CA GLY A 188 -17.13 -2.57 -22.30
C GLY A 188 -17.19 -2.20 -20.81
N ALA A 189 -16.23 -2.67 -20.00
CA ALA A 189 -16.15 -2.29 -18.59
C ALA A 189 -15.72 -0.83 -18.42
N ILE A 190 -14.76 -0.38 -19.24
CA ILE A 190 -14.31 1.01 -19.32
C ILE A 190 -15.46 1.93 -19.71
N GLU A 191 -16.16 1.62 -20.80
CA GLU A 191 -17.29 2.42 -21.29
C GLU A 191 -18.39 2.53 -20.24
N LYS A 192 -18.76 1.41 -19.60
CA LYS A 192 -19.78 1.38 -18.55
C LYS A 192 -19.38 2.27 -17.38
N LEU A 193 -18.15 2.19 -16.89
CA LEU A 193 -17.71 2.96 -15.74
C LEU A 193 -17.59 4.46 -16.07
N LEU A 194 -17.10 4.83 -17.26
CA LEU A 194 -17.12 6.21 -17.74
C LEU A 194 -18.55 6.77 -17.75
N THR A 195 -19.51 6.02 -18.31
CA THR A 195 -20.91 6.46 -18.36
C THR A 195 -21.51 6.62 -16.97
N GLN A 196 -21.20 5.72 -16.03
CA GLN A 196 -21.65 5.84 -14.64
C GLN A 196 -21.07 7.08 -13.95
N LEU A 197 -19.79 7.38 -14.16
CA LEU A 197 -19.13 8.57 -13.62
C LEU A 197 -19.75 9.85 -14.19
N GLU A 198 -19.92 9.93 -15.51
CA GLU A 198 -20.55 11.08 -16.17
C GLU A 198 -21.98 11.31 -15.69
N GLN A 199 -22.78 10.25 -15.55
CA GLN A 199 -24.14 10.34 -15.03
C GLN A 199 -24.16 10.85 -13.58
N LYS A 200 -23.25 10.35 -12.73
CA LYS A 200 -23.17 10.75 -11.33
C LYS A 200 -22.71 12.19 -11.15
N LEU A 201 -21.87 12.68 -12.07
CA LEU A 201 -21.36 14.05 -12.11
C LEU A 201 -22.21 14.99 -12.98
N GLU A 202 -23.35 14.52 -13.49
CA GLU A 202 -24.30 15.28 -14.33
C GLU A 202 -23.65 15.91 -15.58
N MET A 203 -22.69 15.22 -16.18
CA MET A 203 -21.88 15.70 -17.31
C MET A 203 -21.80 14.69 -18.48
N PRO A 204 -22.92 14.27 -19.08
CA PRO A 204 -22.87 13.35 -20.22
C PRO A 204 -22.09 13.96 -21.38
N THR A 205 -21.14 13.22 -21.94
CA THR A 205 -20.36 13.67 -23.08
C THR A 205 -20.44 12.68 -24.24
N GLN A 206 -20.10 13.14 -25.46
CA GLN A 206 -20.04 12.32 -26.67
C GLN A 206 -18.59 12.23 -27.20
N LEU A 207 -17.64 12.17 -26.27
CA LEU A 207 -16.20 12.19 -26.55
C LEU A 207 -15.63 10.76 -26.66
N GLY A 208 -14.39 10.64 -27.16
CA GLY A 208 -13.62 9.39 -27.06
C GLY A 208 -13.29 9.06 -25.60
N ASN A 209 -13.03 7.78 -25.30
CA ASN A 209 -12.87 7.32 -23.91
C ASN A 209 -11.80 8.11 -23.14
N TYR A 210 -10.66 8.43 -23.76
CA TYR A 210 -9.60 9.19 -23.11
C TYR A 210 -10.01 10.65 -22.83
N GLU A 211 -10.69 11.29 -23.76
CA GLU A 211 -11.23 12.64 -23.59
C GLU A 211 -12.32 12.68 -22.52
N ARG A 212 -13.18 11.64 -22.45
CA ARG A 212 -14.16 11.45 -21.36
C ARG A 212 -13.46 11.37 -20.00
N LEU A 213 -12.42 10.53 -19.89
CA LEU A 213 -11.63 10.38 -18.67
C LEU A 213 -11.05 11.73 -18.20
N ARG A 214 -10.44 12.47 -19.13
CA ARG A 214 -9.89 13.82 -18.86
C ARG A 214 -10.98 14.80 -18.43
N ALA A 215 -12.12 14.84 -19.13
CA ALA A 215 -13.22 15.73 -18.80
C ALA A 215 -13.79 15.44 -17.39
N ILE A 216 -13.96 14.16 -17.05
CA ILE A 216 -14.40 13.73 -15.71
C ILE A 216 -13.41 14.19 -14.64
N ALA A 217 -12.10 13.99 -14.87
CA ALA A 217 -11.07 14.37 -13.92
C ALA A 217 -11.02 15.90 -13.68
N GLU A 218 -11.13 16.71 -14.73
CA GLU A 218 -11.19 18.18 -14.62
C GLU A 218 -12.42 18.65 -13.84
N ASN A 219 -13.60 18.14 -14.19
CA ASN A 219 -14.84 18.50 -13.51
C ASN A 219 -14.79 18.11 -12.03
N LEU A 220 -14.29 16.90 -11.73
CA LEU A 220 -14.12 16.43 -10.36
C LEU A 220 -13.14 17.32 -9.59
N LEU A 221 -11.96 17.61 -10.13
CA LEU A 221 -10.97 18.47 -9.46
C LEU A 221 -11.57 19.85 -9.13
N THR A 222 -12.30 20.44 -10.07
CA THR A 222 -12.96 21.74 -9.88
C THR A 222 -14.04 21.68 -8.79
N GLN A 223 -14.86 20.63 -8.77
CA GLN A 223 -15.85 20.41 -7.70
C GLN A 223 -15.18 20.24 -6.34
N LEU A 224 -14.08 19.48 -6.28
CA LEU A 224 -13.33 19.27 -5.05
C LEU A 224 -12.74 20.58 -4.52
N GLU A 225 -12.08 21.37 -5.37
CA GLU A 225 -11.57 22.69 -4.96
C GLU A 225 -12.69 23.57 -4.40
N HIS A 226 -13.87 23.55 -5.03
CA HIS A 226 -15.05 24.25 -4.53
C HIS A 226 -15.53 23.74 -3.17
N ASP A 227 -15.59 22.42 -2.96
CA ASP A 227 -15.96 21.79 -1.68
C ASP A 227 -15.07 22.25 -0.51
N TYR A 228 -13.81 22.64 -0.80
CA TYR A 228 -12.86 23.17 0.18
C TYR A 228 -12.79 24.71 0.21
N GLY A 229 -13.70 25.40 -0.48
CA GLY A 229 -13.78 26.87 -0.48
C GLY A 229 -12.74 27.58 -1.33
N ILE A 230 -12.09 26.88 -2.27
CA ILE A 230 -11.12 27.46 -3.21
C ILE A 230 -11.91 28.07 -4.37
N ALA A 231 -12.30 29.33 -4.22
CA ALA A 231 -13.31 29.99 -5.08
C ALA A 231 -12.88 30.28 -6.53
N SER A 232 -11.60 30.17 -6.86
CA SER A 232 -11.08 30.41 -8.22
C SER A 232 -9.78 29.64 -8.42
N PRO A 233 -9.83 28.37 -8.81
CA PRO A 233 -8.63 27.64 -9.18
C PRO A 233 -7.98 28.33 -10.38
N ASP A 234 -6.69 28.64 -10.25
CA ASP A 234 -5.94 29.29 -11.31
C ASP A 234 -5.76 28.30 -12.47
N SER A 235 -6.59 28.48 -13.51
CA SER A 235 -6.57 27.67 -14.73
C SER A 235 -5.25 27.70 -15.50
N THR A 236 -4.33 28.61 -15.15
CA THR A 236 -2.97 28.63 -15.73
C THR A 236 -2.04 27.59 -15.09
N LEU A 237 -2.41 27.06 -13.91
CA LEU A 237 -1.66 26.02 -13.22
C LEU A 237 -1.92 24.64 -13.82
N SER A 238 -0.90 23.80 -13.82
CA SER A 238 -1.06 22.39 -14.17
C SER A 238 -1.94 21.65 -13.16
N TRP A 239 -2.61 20.58 -13.59
CA TRP A 239 -3.40 19.72 -12.71
C TRP A 239 -2.58 19.16 -11.56
N ASN A 240 -1.32 18.78 -11.82
CA ASN A 240 -0.40 18.31 -10.78
C ASN A 240 -0.24 19.36 -9.68
N HIS A 241 -0.01 20.63 -10.05
CA HIS A 241 0.15 21.68 -9.07
C HIS A 241 -1.16 21.96 -8.29
N ARG A 242 -2.31 21.93 -8.96
CA ARG A 242 -3.63 22.06 -8.32
C ARG A 242 -3.89 20.93 -7.30
N ILE A 243 -3.61 19.69 -7.68
CA ILE A 243 -3.75 18.52 -6.79
C ILE A 243 -2.81 18.63 -5.59
N GLU A 244 -1.55 18.99 -5.79
CA GLU A 244 -0.59 19.19 -4.69
C GLU A 244 -1.02 20.32 -3.75
N ALA A 245 -1.47 21.45 -4.29
CA ALA A 245 -1.99 22.57 -3.48
C ALA A 245 -3.22 22.15 -2.67
N LEU A 246 -4.13 21.39 -3.26
CA LEU A 246 -5.32 20.87 -2.59
C LEU A 246 -4.95 19.90 -1.45
N LYS A 247 -4.05 18.92 -1.71
CA LYS A 247 -3.56 18.00 -0.68
C LYS A 247 -2.89 18.76 0.48
N ALA A 248 -2.02 19.71 0.16
CA ALA A 248 -1.32 20.51 1.15
C ALA A 248 -2.30 21.34 2.00
N TYR A 249 -3.31 21.94 1.38
CA TYR A 249 -4.38 22.65 2.09
C TYR A 249 -5.15 21.72 3.03
N ILE A 250 -5.60 20.57 2.55
CA ILE A 250 -6.33 19.57 3.36
C ILE A 250 -5.53 19.14 4.57
N LEU A 251 -4.27 18.73 4.37
CA LEU A 251 -3.41 18.26 5.44
C LEU A 251 -3.15 19.35 6.47
N LYS A 252 -2.81 20.56 6.02
CA LYS A 252 -2.51 21.69 6.91
C LYS A 252 -3.72 22.06 7.77
N THR A 253 -4.92 22.10 7.18
CA THR A 253 -6.16 22.41 7.90
C THR A 253 -6.45 21.38 8.99
N CYS A 254 -6.35 20.08 8.66
CA CYS A 254 -6.53 19.03 9.66
C CYS A 254 -5.45 19.04 10.74
N GLU A 255 -4.19 19.22 10.38
CA GLU A 255 -3.08 19.31 11.34
C GLU A 255 -3.29 20.47 12.32
N GLN A 256 -3.74 21.62 11.84
CA GLN A 256 -4.10 22.76 12.69
C GLN A 256 -5.28 22.44 13.62
N GLN A 257 -6.34 21.81 13.09
CA GLN A 257 -7.52 21.41 13.86
C GLN A 257 -7.15 20.50 15.06
N TYR A 258 -6.18 19.60 14.89
CA TYR A 258 -5.74 18.67 15.93
C TYR A 258 -4.45 19.11 16.66
N GLY A 259 -3.89 20.28 16.35
CA GLY A 259 -2.62 20.75 16.93
C GLY A 259 -1.42 19.84 16.61
N LEU A 260 -1.44 19.16 15.48
CA LEU A 260 -0.37 18.26 15.03
C LEU A 260 0.74 19.03 14.33
N THR A 261 1.97 18.56 14.50
CA THR A 261 3.14 19.08 13.78
C THR A 261 3.72 18.01 12.86
N SER A 262 4.20 18.46 11.71
CA SER A 262 4.80 17.60 10.68
C SER A 262 6.13 18.19 10.24
N ALA A 263 7.14 17.33 10.06
CA ALA A 263 8.41 17.75 9.52
C ALA A 263 8.30 17.93 7.99
N ALA A 264 9.15 18.76 7.41
CA ALA A 264 9.21 18.94 5.95
C ALA A 264 9.56 17.65 5.19
N THR A 265 10.17 16.68 5.88
CA THR A 265 10.55 15.37 5.35
C THR A 265 9.48 14.30 5.52
N ASP A 266 8.37 14.61 6.21
CA ASP A 266 7.32 13.62 6.45
C ASP A 266 6.54 13.34 5.15
N PHE A 267 6.31 12.06 4.89
CA PHE A 267 5.45 11.66 3.78
C PHE A 267 3.99 12.03 4.07
N ASP A 268 3.27 12.53 3.07
CA ASP A 268 1.84 12.87 3.20
C ASP A 268 1.01 11.72 3.76
N ARG A 269 1.29 10.49 3.35
CA ARG A 269 0.60 9.30 3.87
C ARG A 269 0.79 9.11 5.38
N GLU A 270 1.95 9.45 5.94
CA GLU A 270 2.18 9.38 7.40
C GLU A 270 1.43 10.49 8.14
N ARG A 271 1.40 11.69 7.56
CA ARG A 271 0.60 12.83 8.04
C ARG A 271 -0.88 12.47 8.06
N VAL A 272 -1.39 11.84 6.99
CA VAL A 272 -2.75 11.32 6.91
C VAL A 272 -3.05 10.35 8.05
N TYR A 273 -2.20 9.35 8.25
CA TYR A 273 -2.44 8.37 9.32
C TYR A 273 -2.42 9.01 10.72
N ARG A 274 -1.57 10.02 10.97
CA ARG A 274 -1.60 10.78 12.23
C ARG A 274 -2.93 11.51 12.43
N VAL A 275 -3.43 12.19 11.39
CA VAL A 275 -4.73 12.87 11.43
C VAL A 275 -5.87 11.88 11.67
N LEU A 276 -5.88 10.74 10.97
CA LEU A 276 -6.92 9.70 11.15
C LEU A 276 -6.93 9.15 12.58
N ASN A 277 -5.75 8.85 13.15
CA ASN A 277 -5.66 8.41 14.54
C ASN A 277 -6.12 9.49 15.52
N ALA A 278 -5.71 10.75 15.32
CA ALA A 278 -6.15 11.87 16.17
C ALA A 278 -7.67 12.06 16.10
N THR A 279 -8.26 11.89 14.92
CA THR A 279 -9.71 11.94 14.71
C THR A 279 -10.42 10.85 15.50
N LEU A 280 -9.96 9.60 15.39
CA LEU A 280 -10.52 8.46 16.13
C LEU A 280 -10.40 8.67 17.65
N THR A 281 -9.20 8.99 18.14
CA THR A 281 -8.97 9.21 19.58
C THR A 281 -9.84 10.33 20.13
N LYS A 282 -10.00 11.43 19.38
CA LYS A 282 -10.83 12.54 19.80
C LYS A 282 -12.31 12.16 19.81
N ALA A 283 -12.80 11.49 18.77
CA ALA A 283 -14.19 11.02 18.71
C ALA A 283 -14.52 10.05 19.86
N GLU A 284 -13.63 9.10 20.15
CA GLU A 284 -13.80 8.14 21.26
C GLU A 284 -13.77 8.80 22.65
N SER A 285 -13.11 9.96 22.79
CA SER A 285 -13.04 10.70 24.05
C SER A 285 -14.30 11.50 24.40
N LEU A 286 -15.23 11.64 23.46
CA LEU A 286 -16.42 12.48 23.59
C LEU A 286 -17.65 11.58 23.74
N GLU A 287 -18.50 11.86 24.73
CA GLU A 287 -19.73 11.06 24.97
C GLU A 287 -20.69 11.09 23.75
N SER A 288 -20.69 12.19 22.99
CA SER A 288 -21.49 12.33 21.77
C SER A 288 -20.85 11.66 20.54
N GLY A 289 -19.55 11.35 20.57
CA GLY A 289 -18.78 10.94 19.39
C GLY A 289 -18.55 12.04 18.34
N GLU A 290 -19.07 13.26 18.57
CA GLU A 290 -18.97 14.39 17.65
C GLU A 290 -17.87 15.36 18.08
N LEU A 291 -17.10 15.88 17.11
CA LEU A 291 -16.02 16.82 17.37
C LEU A 291 -16.55 18.17 17.91
N PRO A 292 -15.72 18.94 18.62
CA PRO A 292 -16.11 20.25 19.15
C PRO A 292 -16.67 21.19 18.07
N PRO A 293 -17.68 22.04 18.36
CA PRO A 293 -18.32 22.91 17.36
C PRO A 293 -17.39 23.97 16.73
N ASP A 294 -16.27 24.28 17.39
CA ASP A 294 -15.22 25.19 16.91
C ASP A 294 -14.26 24.53 15.90
N TYR A 295 -14.35 23.21 15.71
CA TYR A 295 -13.57 22.53 14.70
C TYR A 295 -14.13 22.87 13.31
N PRO A 296 -13.27 23.28 12.35
CA PRO A 296 -13.74 23.63 11.02
C PRO A 296 -14.43 22.45 10.31
N TRP A 297 -13.96 21.21 10.55
CA TRP A 297 -14.47 20.02 9.89
C TRP A 297 -14.92 18.93 10.86
N THR A 298 -16.05 18.30 10.54
CA THR A 298 -16.57 17.12 11.25
C THR A 298 -15.64 15.91 11.08
N ALA A 299 -15.74 14.93 11.98
CA ALA A 299 -14.92 13.71 11.91
C ALA A 299 -15.10 12.97 10.58
N GLU A 300 -16.33 12.89 10.09
CA GLU A 300 -16.63 12.25 8.80
C GLU A 300 -16.03 13.01 7.63
N PHE A 301 -16.07 14.34 7.64
CA PHE A 301 -15.44 15.15 6.60
C PHE A 301 -13.92 15.03 6.63
N VAL A 302 -13.29 15.01 7.81
CA VAL A 302 -11.86 14.73 7.96
C VAL A 302 -11.52 13.35 7.40
N ARG A 303 -12.27 12.31 7.78
CA ARG A 303 -12.05 10.94 7.29
C ARG A 303 -12.12 10.88 5.77
N ARG A 304 -13.15 11.46 5.16
CA ARG A 304 -13.30 11.54 3.69
C ARG A 304 -12.13 12.30 3.05
N SER A 305 -11.74 13.43 3.63
CA SER A 305 -10.61 14.25 3.15
C SER A 305 -9.28 13.51 3.21
N MET A 306 -9.04 12.73 4.26
CA MET A 306 -7.85 11.90 4.41
C MET A 306 -7.81 10.77 3.39
N MET A 307 -8.94 10.09 3.16
CA MET A 307 -9.02 9.06 2.12
C MET A 307 -8.81 9.63 0.72
N ARG A 308 -9.29 10.86 0.48
CA ARG A 308 -9.06 11.60 -0.77
C ARG A 308 -7.58 11.92 -1.01
N VAL A 309 -6.88 12.42 0.01
CA VAL A 309 -5.43 12.64 -0.06
C VAL A 309 -4.70 11.34 -0.43
N LEU A 310 -5.06 10.21 0.19
CA LEU A 310 -4.49 8.90 -0.16
C LEU A 310 -4.87 8.43 -1.58
N ASN A 311 -6.07 8.73 -2.05
CA ASN A 311 -6.54 8.38 -3.39
C ASN A 311 -5.80 9.15 -4.49
N PHE A 312 -5.31 10.36 -4.19
CA PHE A 312 -4.54 11.19 -5.12
C PHE A 312 -3.02 11.18 -4.89
N ASP A 313 -2.53 10.43 -3.90
CA ASP A 313 -1.10 10.33 -3.53
C ASP A 313 -0.19 9.96 -4.71
N ALA A 314 -0.70 9.15 -5.64
CA ALA A 314 0.02 8.70 -6.82
C ALA A 314 -0.77 8.97 -8.11
N MET A 315 -1.47 10.10 -8.19
CA MET A 315 -2.12 10.53 -9.44
C MET A 315 -1.32 11.68 -10.04
N TYR A 316 -0.93 11.56 -11.31
CA TYR A 316 -0.31 12.66 -12.04
C TYR A 316 -0.88 12.74 -13.46
N ASP A 317 -0.93 13.97 -13.98
CA ASP A 317 -1.35 14.25 -15.35
C ASP A 317 -0.36 13.65 -16.35
N GLY A 318 -0.89 12.99 -17.37
CA GLY A 318 -0.12 12.30 -18.40
C GLY A 318 0.06 10.80 -18.17
N TYR A 319 -0.23 10.26 -16.97
CA TYR A 319 -0.01 8.84 -16.66
C TYR A 319 -0.57 7.87 -17.72
N VAL A 320 -1.82 8.07 -18.15
CA VAL A 320 -2.45 7.25 -19.20
C VAL A 320 -1.90 7.58 -20.59
N ALA A 321 -1.66 8.86 -20.90
CA ALA A 321 -1.17 9.28 -22.22
C ALA A 321 0.24 8.79 -22.54
N GLU A 322 1.12 8.72 -21.53
CA GLU A 322 2.50 8.26 -21.67
C GLU A 322 2.59 6.81 -22.13
N ASN A 323 1.65 5.96 -21.70
CA ASN A 323 1.53 4.57 -22.13
C ASN A 323 0.06 4.12 -22.03
N PRO A 324 -0.74 4.25 -23.11
CA PRO A 324 -2.19 4.10 -23.08
C PRO A 324 -2.61 2.63 -23.03
N THR A 325 -2.38 2.00 -21.87
CA THR A 325 -2.74 0.61 -21.61
C THR A 325 -4.09 0.52 -20.90
N ILE A 326 -4.75 -0.63 -21.05
CA ILE A 326 -6.00 -0.95 -20.36
C ILE A 326 -5.81 -0.85 -18.84
N GLU A 327 -4.67 -1.31 -18.33
CA GLU A 327 -4.32 -1.25 -16.91
C GLU A 327 -4.23 0.19 -16.40
N ARG A 328 -3.43 1.06 -17.06
CA ARG A 328 -3.31 2.46 -16.65
C ARG A 328 -4.65 3.19 -16.72
N PHE A 329 -5.42 2.92 -17.76
CA PHE A 329 -6.75 3.50 -17.92
C PHE A 329 -7.68 3.07 -16.78
N MET A 330 -7.72 1.76 -16.48
CA MET A 330 -8.59 1.20 -15.46
C MET A 330 -8.16 1.58 -14.04
N ASP A 331 -6.86 1.67 -13.75
CA ASP A 331 -6.32 2.18 -12.48
C ASP A 331 -6.80 3.62 -12.24
N THR A 332 -6.70 4.47 -13.27
CA THR A 332 -7.16 5.86 -13.21
C THR A 332 -8.68 5.94 -13.00
N LEU A 333 -9.46 5.18 -13.78
CA LEU A 333 -10.91 5.12 -13.61
C LEU A 333 -11.33 4.63 -12.24
N THR A 334 -10.64 3.63 -11.71
CA THR A 334 -10.93 3.05 -10.39
C THR A 334 -10.73 4.10 -9.29
N ARG A 335 -9.72 4.97 -9.39
CA ARG A 335 -9.56 6.09 -8.45
C ARG A 335 -10.69 7.09 -8.54
N LEU A 336 -11.12 7.45 -9.75
CA LEU A 336 -12.25 8.34 -9.95
C LEU A 336 -13.54 7.73 -9.40
N GLU A 337 -13.76 6.43 -9.61
CA GLU A 337 -14.88 5.69 -9.03
C GLU A 337 -14.89 5.76 -7.50
N ARG A 338 -13.75 5.50 -6.85
CA ARG A 338 -13.61 5.59 -5.39
C ARG A 338 -14.02 6.95 -4.87
N GLU A 339 -13.57 8.01 -5.55
CA GLU A 339 -13.86 9.38 -5.14
C GLU A 339 -15.33 9.76 -5.38
N VAL A 340 -15.86 9.49 -6.57
CA VAL A 340 -17.20 9.90 -7.01
C VAL A 340 -18.30 9.10 -6.30
N PHE A 341 -18.08 7.80 -6.06
CA PHE A 341 -19.05 6.92 -5.42
C PHE A 341 -18.77 6.66 -3.93
N ASN A 342 -17.72 7.29 -3.37
CA ASN A 342 -17.30 7.10 -1.97
C ASN A 342 -17.06 5.61 -1.62
N VAL A 343 -16.37 4.90 -2.52
CA VAL A 343 -16.04 3.47 -2.36
C VAL A 343 -14.62 3.37 -1.82
N ASP A 344 -14.46 2.78 -0.63
CA ASP A 344 -13.13 2.59 -0.03
C ASP A 344 -12.32 1.52 -0.78
N GLN A 345 -12.91 0.33 -0.92
CA GLN A 345 -12.30 -0.84 -1.57
C GLN A 345 -13.08 -1.23 -2.81
N PRO A 346 -12.64 -0.83 -4.02
CA PRO A 346 -13.32 -1.17 -5.25
C PRO A 346 -13.19 -2.67 -5.54
N ALA A 347 -14.28 -3.27 -6.00
CA ALA A 347 -14.28 -4.66 -6.44
C ALA A 347 -13.40 -4.84 -7.70
N PRO A 348 -12.80 -6.05 -7.90
CA PRO A 348 -12.15 -6.39 -9.16
C PRO A 348 -13.06 -6.11 -10.36
N LYS A 349 -12.51 -5.48 -11.40
CA LYS A 349 -13.28 -5.11 -12.61
C LYS A 349 -13.33 -6.23 -13.65
N GLY A 350 -12.52 -7.26 -13.47
CA GLY A 350 -12.37 -8.38 -14.37
C GLY A 350 -11.29 -9.32 -13.90
N HIS A 351 -11.15 -10.43 -14.61
CA HIS A 351 -10.14 -11.43 -14.33
C HIS A 351 -8.74 -10.92 -14.64
N ARG A 352 -7.81 -11.14 -13.71
CA ARG A 352 -6.45 -10.59 -13.75
C ARG A 352 -5.41 -11.68 -13.56
N LEU A 353 -4.35 -11.62 -14.35
CA LEU A 353 -3.13 -12.37 -14.08
C LEU A 353 -2.22 -11.51 -13.22
N VAL A 354 -1.76 -12.06 -12.09
CA VAL A 354 -0.82 -11.41 -11.18
C VAL A 354 0.56 -11.97 -11.44
N SER A 355 1.40 -11.24 -12.17
CA SER A 355 2.78 -11.60 -12.45
C SER A 355 3.67 -11.12 -11.30
N LEU A 356 4.40 -12.04 -10.68
CA LEU A 356 5.42 -11.74 -9.68
C LEU A 356 6.83 -11.92 -10.24
N LYS A 357 7.69 -10.93 -9.99
CA LYS A 357 9.11 -11.00 -10.29
C LYS A 357 9.93 -10.73 -9.03
N ILE A 358 10.88 -11.60 -8.75
CA ILE A 358 11.78 -11.50 -7.59
C ILE A 358 13.06 -10.80 -8.05
N GLY A 359 13.42 -9.72 -7.34
CA GLY A 359 14.68 -9.03 -7.55
C GLY A 359 15.83 -9.75 -6.84
N THR A 360 17.06 -9.39 -7.20
CA THR A 360 18.26 -9.96 -6.57
C THR A 360 18.22 -9.79 -5.05
N PRO A 361 18.29 -10.88 -4.26
CA PRO A 361 18.34 -10.80 -2.81
C PRO A 361 19.57 -10.01 -2.32
N ILE A 362 19.37 -9.12 -1.35
CA ILE A 362 20.42 -8.30 -0.75
C ILE A 362 20.67 -8.81 0.67
N ASN A 363 21.86 -9.36 0.94
CA ASN A 363 22.21 -9.74 2.30
C ASN A 363 22.54 -8.49 3.13
N LEU A 364 21.69 -8.18 4.12
CA LEU A 364 21.85 -6.99 4.97
C LEU A 364 23.11 -7.06 5.85
N LYS A 365 23.66 -8.24 6.04
CA LYS A 365 24.95 -8.45 6.73
C LYS A 365 26.08 -7.65 6.10
N ASP A 366 26.10 -7.55 4.77
CA ASP A 366 27.15 -6.86 4.02
C ASP A 366 27.15 -5.34 4.29
N SER A 367 25.99 -4.80 4.65
CA SER A 367 25.81 -3.38 5.00
C SER A 367 25.84 -3.13 6.51
N PHE A 368 26.05 -4.15 7.34
CA PHE A 368 25.92 -4.05 8.79
C PHE A 368 26.96 -3.10 9.42
N THR A 369 28.22 -3.17 8.97
CA THR A 369 29.27 -2.26 9.44
C THR A 369 28.97 -0.81 9.08
N ALA A 370 28.52 -0.54 7.84
CA ALA A 370 28.12 0.80 7.41
C ALA A 370 26.94 1.33 8.24
N PHE A 371 25.96 0.47 8.54
CA PHE A 371 24.83 0.81 9.40
C PHE A 371 25.26 1.18 10.83
N GLN A 372 26.28 0.54 11.38
CA GLN A 372 26.81 0.88 12.70
C GLN A 372 27.43 2.28 12.74
N THR A 373 28.02 2.73 11.63
CA THR A 373 28.63 4.06 11.49
C THR A 373 27.60 5.15 11.17
N ASN A 374 26.74 4.92 10.16
CA ASN A 374 25.71 5.87 9.75
C ASN A 374 24.40 5.15 9.39
N LYS A 375 23.50 5.11 10.38
CA LYS A 375 22.23 4.38 10.27
C LYS A 375 21.31 4.93 9.18
N ALA A 376 21.10 6.25 9.15
CA ALA A 376 20.14 6.87 8.24
C ALA A 376 20.59 6.68 6.78
N ALA A 377 21.82 7.10 6.45
CA ALA A 377 22.32 7.01 5.08
C ALA A 377 22.37 5.56 4.55
N THR A 378 22.76 4.59 5.40
CA THR A 378 22.81 3.18 4.99
C THR A 378 21.41 2.63 4.69
N VAL A 379 20.42 2.93 5.54
CA VAL A 379 19.04 2.50 5.33
C VAL A 379 18.46 3.16 4.08
N ASP A 380 18.67 4.46 3.89
CA ASP A 380 18.18 5.19 2.71
C ASP A 380 18.75 4.61 1.41
N GLN A 381 20.07 4.33 1.38
CA GLN A 381 20.71 3.72 0.22
C GLN A 381 20.15 2.32 -0.10
N LEU A 382 19.95 1.49 0.93
CA LEU A 382 19.36 0.16 0.77
C LEU A 382 17.94 0.25 0.23
N MET A 383 17.10 1.11 0.81
CA MET A 383 15.72 1.30 0.37
C MET A 383 15.64 1.83 -1.07
N GLN A 384 16.48 2.80 -1.46
CA GLN A 384 16.55 3.28 -2.84
C GLN A 384 16.98 2.18 -3.81
N THR A 385 17.87 1.28 -3.38
CA THR A 385 18.29 0.13 -4.21
C THR A 385 17.15 -0.86 -4.39
N ILE A 386 16.43 -1.17 -3.32
CA ILE A 386 15.26 -2.05 -3.35
C ILE A 386 14.15 -1.45 -4.22
N GLN A 387 13.80 -0.17 -4.01
CA GLN A 387 12.79 0.53 -4.80
C GLN A 387 13.12 0.55 -6.29
N ARG A 388 14.37 0.86 -6.66
CA ARG A 388 14.83 0.80 -8.06
C ARG A 388 14.75 -0.60 -8.64
N SER A 389 15.09 -1.64 -7.87
CA SER A 389 14.95 -3.03 -8.31
C SER A 389 13.48 -3.38 -8.58
N VAL A 390 12.56 -2.96 -7.70
CA VAL A 390 11.13 -3.21 -7.91
C VAL A 390 10.61 -2.48 -9.15
N GLN A 391 10.96 -1.20 -9.32
CA GLN A 391 10.56 -0.41 -10.50
C GLN A 391 11.11 -1.01 -11.79
N SER A 392 12.41 -1.36 -11.84
CA SER A 392 13.02 -1.95 -13.03
C SER A 392 12.36 -3.26 -13.43
N ASN A 393 11.99 -4.09 -12.45
CA ASN A 393 11.22 -5.30 -12.69
C ASN A 393 9.81 -5.02 -13.25
N LEU A 394 9.12 -3.97 -12.76
CA LEU A 394 7.83 -3.54 -13.34
C LEU A 394 7.98 -3.05 -14.77
N ASP A 395 9.06 -2.33 -15.09
CA ASP A 395 9.37 -1.86 -16.44
C ASP A 395 9.61 -3.02 -17.40
N VAL A 396 10.30 -4.08 -16.96
CA VAL A 396 10.45 -5.34 -17.72
C VAL A 396 9.09 -6.00 -17.95
N LEU A 397 8.28 -6.16 -16.88
CA LEU A 397 6.95 -6.77 -16.99
C LEU A 397 5.98 -5.94 -17.86
N ASN A 398 6.23 -4.65 -18.05
CA ASN A 398 5.49 -3.79 -18.99
C ASN A 398 5.82 -4.09 -20.45
N GLN A 399 7.05 -4.50 -20.74
CA GLN A 399 7.53 -4.79 -22.10
C GLN A 399 7.17 -6.20 -22.57
N SER A 400 7.02 -7.15 -21.64
CA SER A 400 6.71 -8.56 -21.91
C SER A 400 5.26 -8.84 -22.35
N ARG A 401 4.63 -7.90 -23.08
CA ARG A 401 3.23 -8.01 -23.53
C ARG A 401 3.05 -8.98 -24.69
#